data_AF-A0A433WU96-F1
#
_entry.id   AF-A0A433WU96-F1
#
_cell.length_a   1.000
_cell.length_b   1.000
_cell.length_c   1.000
_cell.angle_alpha   90.00
_cell.angle_beta   90.00
_cell.angle_gamma   90.00
#
_symmetry.space_group_name_H-M   'P 1'
#
loop_
_entity.id
_entity.type
_entity.pdbx_description
1 polymer ?
#
loop_
_entity_poly.entity_id
_entity_poly.type
_entity_poly.pdbx_seq_one_letter_code
_entity_poly.pdbx_strand_id
1 'polypeptide(L)'
;MHPNEDQAALLIERGAAAKRLLDDTTFCAVVDDLTNYNLSALCAAKPGEAGREAREYHHLLQYALTEICRELQMRHSAGEQMADALHNHEDTY
;
A
#
# COMPACT_ATOMS: atom_id res chain seq x y z
N MET A 1 -0.94 -3.54 -32.82
CA MET A 1 -0.91 -3.31 -31.37
C MET A 1 -2.34 -3.08 -30.92
N HIS A 2 -2.91 -4.03 -30.19
CA HIS A 2 -4.26 -3.92 -29.65
C HIS A 2 -4.18 -3.19 -28.30
N PRO A 3 -4.76 -1.98 -28.18
CA PRO A 3 -4.63 -1.16 -26.96
C PRO A 3 -5.13 -1.83 -25.67
N ASN A 4 -5.98 -2.87 -25.78
CA ASN A 4 -6.44 -3.66 -24.64
C ASN A 4 -5.38 -4.61 -24.08
N GLU A 5 -4.51 -5.17 -24.93
CA GLU A 5 -3.44 -6.10 -24.51
C GLU A 5 -2.35 -5.32 -23.77
N ASP A 6 -1.97 -4.15 -24.28
CA ASP A 6 -0.98 -3.26 -23.66
C ASP A 6 -1.46 -2.76 -22.27
N GLN A 7 -2.77 -2.49 -22.13
CA GLN A 7 -3.36 -2.06 -20.86
C GLN A 7 -3.44 -3.19 -19.83
N ALA A 8 -3.75 -4.41 -20.27
CA ALA A 8 -3.75 -5.59 -19.40
C ALA A 8 -2.33 -5.91 -18.89
N ALA A 9 -1.34 -5.89 -19.77
CA ALA A 9 0.06 -6.10 -19.42
C ALA A 9 0.55 -5.08 -18.37
N LEU A 10 0.21 -3.80 -18.55
CA LEU A 10 0.56 -2.74 -17.60
C LEU A 10 -0.10 -2.95 -16.22
N LEU A 11 -1.34 -3.42 -16.18
CA LEU A 11 -2.05 -3.70 -14.93
C LEU A 11 -1.38 -4.84 -14.14
N ILE A 12 -1.01 -5.93 -14.85
CA ILE A 12 -0.30 -7.07 -14.28
C ILE A 12 1.07 -6.64 -13.75
N GLU A 13 1.84 -5.88 -14.54
CA GLU A 13 3.14 -5.37 -14.13
C GLU A 13 3.05 -4.53 -12.86
N ARG A 14 2.07 -3.63 -12.79
CA ARG A 14 1.81 -2.78 -11.61
C ARG A 14 1.39 -3.60 -10.40
N GLY A 15 0.58 -4.64 -10.58
CA GLY A 15 0.21 -5.56 -9.50
C GLY A 15 1.42 -6.32 -8.97
N ALA A 16 2.29 -6.81 -9.85
CA ALA A 16 3.54 -7.47 -9.46
C ALA A 16 4.51 -6.52 -8.75
N ALA A 17 4.60 -5.27 -9.18
CA ALA A 17 5.39 -4.25 -8.50
C ALA A 17 4.84 -3.92 -7.11
N ALA A 18 3.52 -3.82 -6.96
CA ALA A 18 2.87 -3.62 -5.68
C ALA A 18 3.11 -4.80 -4.72
N LYS A 19 3.06 -6.04 -5.23
CA LYS A 19 3.43 -7.23 -4.48
C LYS A 19 4.85 -7.15 -3.93
N ARG A 20 5.82 -6.83 -4.78
CA ARG A 20 7.23 -6.71 -4.39
C ARG A 20 7.43 -5.71 -3.26
N LEU A 21 6.72 -4.58 -3.28
CA LEU A 21 6.77 -3.60 -2.20
C LEU A 21 6.12 -4.12 -0.91
N LEU A 22 4.98 -4.79 -0.99
CA LEU A 22 4.30 -5.38 0.18
C LEU A 22 5.11 -6.52 0.82
N ASP A 23 5.90 -7.25 0.03
CA ASP A 23 6.79 -8.31 0.50
C ASP A 23 8.18 -7.78 0.92
N ASP A 24 8.49 -6.50 0.65
CA ASP A 24 9.77 -5.89 1.02
C ASP A 24 9.79 -5.57 2.51
N THR A 25 10.60 -6.35 3.24
CA THR A 25 10.79 -6.18 4.69
C THR A 25 11.26 -4.78 5.10
N THR A 26 12.03 -4.09 4.25
CA THR A 26 12.50 -2.73 4.51
C THR A 26 11.34 -1.74 4.41
N PHE A 27 10.50 -1.90 3.37
CA PHE A 27 9.31 -1.07 3.20
C PHE A 27 8.36 -1.22 4.41
N CYS A 28 8.05 -2.47 4.78
CA CYS A 28 7.17 -2.76 5.92
C CYS A 28 7.74 -2.19 7.23
N ALA A 29 9.04 -2.37 7.49
CA ALA A 29 9.69 -1.81 8.66
C ALA A 29 9.60 -0.28 8.70
N VAL A 30 9.80 0.41 7.57
CA VAL A 30 9.69 1.87 7.51
C VAL A 30 8.25 2.34 7.77
N VAL A 31 7.24 1.65 7.22
CA VAL A 31 5.82 1.97 7.47
C VAL A 31 5.49 1.80 8.96
N ASP A 32 5.94 0.71 9.58
CA ASP A 32 5.75 0.45 11.00
C ASP A 32 6.46 1.51 11.86
N ASP A 33 7.72 1.80 11.55
CA ASP A 33 8.51 2.80 12.27
C ASP A 33 7.87 4.19 12.18
N LEU A 34 7.42 4.63 11.01
CA LEU A 34 6.75 5.91 10.84
C LEU A 34 5.42 5.97 11.62
N THR A 35 4.68 4.87 11.64
CA THR A 35 3.43 4.76 12.42
C THR A 35 3.72 4.88 13.93
N ASN A 36 4.77 4.21 14.40
CA ASN A 36 5.10 4.09 15.81
C ASN A 36 5.91 5.27 16.36
N TYR A 37 6.68 5.97 15.52
CA TYR A 37 7.56 7.06 15.94
C TYR A 37 6.78 8.20 16.60
N ASN A 38 5.72 8.67 15.94
CA ASN A 38 4.89 9.76 16.46
C ASN A 38 4.03 9.31 17.66
N LEU A 39 3.57 8.06 17.66
CA LEU A 39 2.82 7.51 18.79
C LEU A 39 3.69 7.44 20.04
N SER A 40 4.93 6.98 19.90
CA SER A 40 5.89 6.88 21.01
C SER A 40 6.18 8.25 21.62
N ALA A 41 6.34 9.28 20.80
CA ALA A 41 6.52 10.65 21.26
C ALA A 41 5.29 11.19 22.01
N LEU A 42 4.07 10.88 21.52
CA LEU A 42 2.82 11.25 22.19
C LEU A 42 2.65 10.55 23.54
N CYS A 43 2.99 9.26 23.63
CA CYS A 43 2.92 8.49 24.86
C CYS A 43 3.97 8.92 25.90
N ALA A 44 5.13 9.41 25.46
CA ALA A 44 6.19 9.91 26.33
C ALA A 44 5.92 11.34 26.84
N ALA A 45 5.02 12.09 26.20
CA ALA A 45 4.67 13.43 26.62
C ALA A 45 3.88 13.43 27.95
N LYS A 46 4.13 14.41 28.82
CA LYS A 46 3.35 14.54 30.06
C LYS A 46 1.88 14.85 29.74
N PRO A 47 0.94 14.45 30.62
CA PRO A 47 -0.47 14.82 30.48
C PRO A 47 -0.63 16.34 30.30
N GLY A 48 -1.24 16.75 29.18
CA GLY A 48 -1.45 18.16 28.84
C GLY A 48 -0.34 18.84 28.01
N GLU A 49 0.84 18.24 27.89
CA GLU A 49 1.94 18.75 27.04
C GLU A 49 1.83 18.27 25.58
N ALA A 50 1.23 17.10 25.34
CA ALA A 50 0.88 16.68 23.99
C ALA A 50 -0.17 17.66 23.44
N GLY A 51 0.27 18.60 22.61
CA GLY A 51 -0.60 19.56 21.93
C GLY A 51 -1.64 18.85 21.05
N ARG A 52 -2.78 19.50 20.82
CA ARG A 52 -3.80 19.03 19.86
C ARG A 52 -3.18 18.73 18.49
N GLU A 53 -2.29 19.61 18.05
CA GLU A 53 -1.60 19.54 16.77
C GLU A 53 -0.74 18.28 16.62
N ALA A 54 0.00 17.88 17.67
CA ALA A 54 0.81 16.64 17.64
C ALA A 54 -0.05 15.38 17.48
N ARG A 55 -1.24 15.35 18.14
CA ARG A 55 -2.21 14.24 17.96
C ARG A 55 -2.79 14.23 16.56
N GLU A 56 -3.12 15.40 16.03
CA GLU A 56 -3.67 15.55 14.68
C GLU A 56 -2.67 15.09 13.62
N TYR A 57 -1.39 15.46 13.75
CA TYR A 57 -0.33 14.98 12.86
C TYR A 57 -0.12 13.47 12.94
N HIS A 58 -0.18 12.86 14.13
CA HIS A 58 -0.13 11.42 14.26
C HIS A 58 -1.27 10.72 13.50
N HIS A 59 -2.50 11.20 13.66
CA HIS A 59 -3.65 10.65 12.95
C HIS A 59 -3.54 10.81 11.43
N LEU A 60 -3.09 11.97 10.95
CA LEU A 60 -2.88 12.21 9.52
C LEU A 60 -1.82 11.28 8.93
N LEU A 61 -0.71 11.08 9.63
CA LEU A 61 0.35 10.17 9.17
C LEU A 61 -0.16 8.73 9.13
N GLN A 62 -0.83 8.27 10.18
CA GLN A 62 -1.40 6.93 10.24
C GLN A 62 -2.41 6.70 9.11
N TYR A 63 -3.29 7.69 8.84
CA TYR A 63 -4.24 7.62 7.74
C TYR A 63 -3.54 7.52 6.38
N ALA A 64 -2.54 8.37 6.13
CA ALA A 64 -1.80 8.36 4.88
C ALA A 64 -1.08 7.03 4.62
N LEU A 65 -0.39 6.48 5.63
CA LEU A 65 0.30 5.19 5.52
C LEU A 65 -0.68 4.03 5.28
N THR A 66 -1.83 4.05 5.96
CA THR A 66 -2.90 3.05 5.75
C THR A 66 -3.42 3.08 4.32
N GLU A 67 -3.68 4.27 3.77
CA GLU A 67 -4.18 4.42 2.40
C GLU A 67 -3.13 4.01 1.35
N ILE A 68 -1.84 4.27 1.59
CA ILE A 68 -0.76 3.77 0.72
C ILE A 68 -0.76 2.25 0.67
N CYS A 69 -0.77 1.59 1.83
CA CYS A 69 -0.79 0.13 1.91
C CYS A 69 -2.03 -0.45 1.25
N ARG A 70 -3.20 0.16 1.46
CA ARG A 70 -4.46 -0.23 0.82
C ARG A 70 -4.40 -0.13 -0.69
N GLU A 71 -3.89 0.97 -1.23
CA GLU A 71 -3.73 1.16 -2.68
C GLU A 71 -2.80 0.10 -3.28
N LEU A 72 -1.70 -0.25 -2.60
CA LEU A 72 -0.81 -1.33 -3.04
C LEU A 72 -1.54 -2.67 -3.06
N GLN A 73 -2.33 -2.99 -2.03
CA GLN A 73 -3.13 -4.22 -1.97
C GLN A 73 -4.17 -4.28 -3.11
N MET A 74 -4.85 -3.16 -3.39
CA MET A 74 -5.83 -3.09 -4.49
C MET A 74 -5.15 -3.31 -5.85
N ARG A 75 -3.98 -2.70 -6.08
CA ARG A 75 -3.21 -2.91 -7.32
C ARG A 75 -2.72 -4.33 -7.47
N HIS A 76 -2.22 -4.93 -6.40
CA HIS A 76 -1.84 -6.35 -6.38
C HIS A 76 -3.02 -7.23 -6.79
N SER A 77 -4.17 -7.07 -6.11
CA SER A 77 -5.38 -7.86 -6.38
C SER A 77 -5.89 -7.67 -7.81
N ALA A 78 -5.88 -6.44 -8.33
CA ALA A 78 -6.29 -6.16 -9.70
C ALA A 78 -5.35 -6.82 -10.72
N GLY A 79 -4.04 -6.81 -10.47
CA GLY A 79 -3.06 -7.49 -11.31
C GLY A 79 -3.23 -9.01 -11.33
N GLU A 80 -3.46 -9.63 -10.18
CA GLU A 80 -3.75 -11.08 -10.07
C GLU A 80 -5.02 -11.45 -10.85
N GLN A 81 -6.12 -10.72 -10.64
CA GLN A 81 -7.38 -10.96 -11.34
C GLN A 81 -7.24 -10.86 -12.87
N MET A 82 -6.42 -9.92 -13.36
CA MET A 82 -6.17 -9.78 -14.80
C MET A 82 -5.30 -10.91 -15.36
N ALA A 83 -4.26 -11.32 -14.64
CA ALA A 83 -3.42 -12.44 -15.05
C ALA A 83 -4.23 -13.75 -15.13
N ASP A 84 -5.08 -14.00 -14.13
CA ASP A 84 -5.97 -15.15 -14.10
C ASP A 84 -7.00 -15.11 -15.24
N ALA A 85 -7.58 -13.94 -15.52
CA ALA A 85 -8.53 -13.78 -16.61
C ALA A 85 -7.92 -14.08 -17.99
N LEU A 86 -6.67 -13.66 -18.22
CA LEU A 86 -5.95 -13.96 -19.47
C LEU A 86 -5.63 -15.44 -19.60
N HIS A 87 -5.12 -16.07 -18.54
CA HIS A 87 -4.78 -17.50 -18.55
C HIS A 87 -6.01 -18.37 -18.86
N ASN A 88 -7.14 -18.09 -18.21
CA ASN A 88 -8.39 -18.81 -18.47
C ASN A 88 -8.92 -18.57 -19.89
N HIS A 89 -8.73 -17.37 -20.46
CA HIS A 89 -9.15 -17.09 -21.83
C HIS A 89 -8.30 -17.84 -22.87
N GLU A 90 -7.02 -18.09 -22.60
CA GLU A 90 -6.15 -18.90 -23.48
C GLU A 90 -6.53 -20.39 -23.45
N ASP A 91 -6.96 -20.93 -22.30
CA ASP A 91 -7.35 -22.34 -22.15
C ASP A 91 -8.70 -22.70 -22.78
N THR A 92 -9.51 -21.70 -23.14
CA THR A 92 -10.88 -21.92 -23.68
C THR A 92 -10.94 -21.96 -25.22
N TYR A 93 -9.82 -21.73 -25.92
CA TYR A 93 -9.74 -21.67 -27.39
C TYR A 93 -8.82 -22.72 -28.01
#